data_AF-A0A3B9BUI9-F1
#
_entry.id   AF-A0A3B9BUI9-F1
#
_cell.length_a   1.000
_cell.length_b   1.000
_cell.length_c   1.000
_cell.angle_alpha   90.00
_cell.angle_beta   90.00
_cell.angle_gamma   90.00
#
_symmetry.space_group_name_H-M   'P 1'
#
loop_
_entity.id
_entity.type
_entity.pdbx_description
1 polymer ?
#
loop_
_entity_poly.entity_id
_entity_poly.type
_entity_poly.pdbx_seq_one_letter_code
_entity_poly.pdbx_strand_id
1 'polypeptide(L)'
;MLSFIVITPVAAENFKKGMDAYSAGDYATALQVLRPLAEQGDVEAQFNLGQMYRKGKGVLPDYIQATKWFRLAAKQGHASSRSILDSLSVQPMEMD
;
A
#
# COMPACT_ATOMS: atom_id res chain seq x y z
N MET A 1 -12.23 -31.28 3.06
CA MET A 1 -12.98 -30.29 2.26
C MET A 1 -12.00 -29.51 1.42
N LEU A 2 -12.06 -29.64 0.10
CA LEU A 2 -11.21 -28.90 -0.83
C LEU A 2 -11.58 -27.41 -0.76
N SER A 3 -10.68 -26.58 -0.26
CA SER A 3 -10.83 -25.14 -0.34
C SER A 3 -10.61 -24.74 -1.80
N PHE A 4 -11.69 -24.47 -2.52
CA PHE A 4 -11.63 -23.83 -3.83
C PHE A 4 -10.95 -22.47 -3.65
N ILE A 5 -9.72 -22.35 -4.15
CA ILE A 5 -9.11 -21.05 -4.41
C ILE A 5 -9.91 -20.48 -5.57
N VAL A 6 -10.95 -19.71 -5.24
CA VAL A 6 -11.60 -18.85 -6.23
C VAL A 6 -10.58 -17.77 -6.55
N ILE A 7 -9.80 -17.99 -7.60
CA ILE A 7 -9.06 -16.91 -8.26
C ILE A 7 -10.15 -15.99 -8.83
N THR A 8 -10.60 -15.03 -8.03
CA THR A 8 -11.62 -14.08 -8.47
C THR A 8 -10.96 -12.98 -9.30
N PRO A 9 -11.50 -12.62 -10.47
CA PRO A 9 -11.09 -11.43 -11.22
C PRO A 9 -11.40 -10.11 -10.47
N VAL A 10 -12.13 -10.20 -9.35
CA VAL A 10 -12.53 -9.08 -8.49
C VAL A 10 -11.34 -8.33 -7.88
N ALA A 11 -10.20 -8.98 -7.64
CA ALA A 11 -9.03 -8.30 -7.06
C ALA A 11 -8.49 -7.16 -7.95
N ALA A 12 -8.45 -7.37 -9.27
CA ALA A 12 -7.97 -6.38 -10.24
C ALA A 12 -8.97 -5.22 -10.42
N GLU A 13 -10.27 -5.53 -10.45
CA GLU A 13 -11.34 -4.51 -10.51
C GLU A 13 -11.36 -3.65 -9.24
N ASN A 14 -11.20 -4.28 -8.08
CA ASN A 14 -11.11 -3.59 -6.80
C ASN A 14 -9.89 -2.65 -6.80
N PHE A 15 -8.71 -3.11 -7.22
CA PHE A 15 -7.53 -2.24 -7.26
C PHE A 15 -7.77 -1.00 -8.13
N LYS A 16 -8.34 -1.17 -9.33
CA LYS A 16 -8.66 -0.03 -10.21
C LYS A 16 -9.58 0.98 -9.54
N LYS A 17 -10.64 0.51 -8.87
CA LYS A 17 -11.56 1.37 -8.12
C LYS A 17 -10.85 2.14 -6.99
N GLY A 18 -9.96 1.47 -6.25
CA GLY A 18 -9.17 2.11 -5.20
C GLY A 18 -8.26 3.21 -5.76
N MET A 19 -7.63 2.97 -6.90
CA MET A 19 -6.76 3.94 -7.57
C MET A 19 -7.53 5.11 -8.18
N ASP A 20 -8.73 4.86 -8.70
CA ASP A 20 -9.63 5.90 -9.20
C ASP A 20 -10.11 6.80 -8.06
N ALA A 21 -10.49 6.21 -6.92
CA ALA A 21 -10.83 6.95 -5.72
C ALA A 21 -9.63 7.78 -5.22
N TYR A 22 -8.43 7.20 -5.18
CA TYR A 22 -7.21 7.90 -4.78
C TYR A 22 -6.92 9.11 -5.69
N SER A 23 -7.11 8.96 -6.99
CA SER A 23 -6.91 10.02 -7.99
C SER A 23 -8.00 11.09 -7.91
N ALA A 24 -9.22 10.71 -7.55
CA ALA A 24 -10.34 11.61 -7.30
C ALA A 24 -10.25 12.34 -5.94
N GLY A 25 -9.27 12.00 -5.09
CA GLY A 25 -9.13 12.56 -3.75
C GLY A 25 -10.03 11.91 -2.69
N ASP A 26 -10.79 10.88 -3.06
CA ASP A 26 -11.54 10.04 -2.11
C ASP A 26 -10.60 9.02 -1.47
N TYR A 27 -9.82 9.52 -0.52
CA TYR A 27 -8.84 8.72 0.20
C TYR A 27 -9.49 7.71 1.16
N ALA A 28 -10.73 7.94 1.60
CA ALA A 28 -11.45 7.01 2.45
C ALA A 28 -11.79 5.72 1.67
N THR A 29 -12.37 5.87 0.48
CA THR A 29 -12.64 4.72 -0.40
C THR A 29 -11.35 4.05 -0.84
N ALA A 30 -10.32 4.83 -1.18
CA ALA A 30 -9.02 4.27 -1.54
C ALA A 30 -8.43 3.40 -0.41
N LEU A 31 -8.47 3.85 0.84
CA LEU A 31 -8.01 3.06 2.00
C LEU A 31 -8.81 1.78 2.19
N GLN A 32 -10.14 1.89 2.11
CA GLN A 32 -11.04 0.76 2.30
C GLN A 32 -10.75 -0.36 1.29
N VAL A 33 -10.35 0.01 0.08
CA VAL A 33 -10.07 -0.93 -1.01
C VAL A 33 -8.62 -1.41 -1.00
N LEU A 34 -7.65 -0.53 -0.78
CA LEU A 34 -6.22 -0.88 -0.82
C LEU A 34 -5.79 -1.72 0.38
N ARG A 35 -6.40 -1.51 1.55
CA ARG A 35 -6.05 -2.26 2.77
C ARG A 35 -6.20 -3.78 2.64
N PRO A 36 -7.37 -4.33 2.25
CA PRO A 36 -7.53 -5.77 2.12
C PRO A 36 -6.63 -6.35 1.01
N LEU A 37 -6.40 -5.62 -0.08
CA LEU A 37 -5.49 -6.04 -1.16
C LEU A 37 -4.04 -6.13 -0.66
N ALA A 38 -3.59 -5.13 0.11
CA ALA A 38 -2.26 -5.12 0.71
C ALA A 38 -2.07 -6.27 1.72
N GLU A 39 -3.11 -6.58 2.49
CA GLU A 39 -3.15 -7.72 3.43
C GLU A 39 -3.12 -9.08 2.70
N GLN A 40 -3.67 -9.16 1.48
CA GLN A 40 -3.61 -10.36 0.62
C GLN A 40 -2.26 -10.53 -0.09
N GLY A 41 -1.34 -9.59 0.06
CA GLY A 41 -0.02 -9.66 -0.55
C GLY A 41 0.13 -8.89 -1.85
N ASP A 42 -0.88 -8.16 -2.31
CA ASP A 42 -0.77 -7.37 -3.54
C ASP A 42 0.29 -6.28 -3.37
N VAL A 43 1.32 -6.36 -4.21
CA VAL A 43 2.54 -5.56 -4.10
C VAL A 43 2.28 -4.08 -4.35
N GLU A 44 1.43 -3.77 -5.34
CA GLU A 44 1.03 -2.41 -5.68
C GLU A 44 0.16 -1.81 -4.58
N ALA A 45 -0.77 -2.58 -4.03
CA ALA A 45 -1.60 -2.15 -2.92
C ALA A 45 -0.76 -1.88 -1.66
N GLN A 46 0.22 -2.73 -1.34
CA GLN A 46 1.16 -2.49 -0.24
C GLN A 46 1.94 -1.18 -0.43
N PHE A 47 2.45 -0.92 -1.63
CA PHE A 47 3.14 0.32 -1.94
C PHE A 47 2.23 1.55 -1.79
N ASN A 48 1.04 1.51 -2.39
CA ASN A 48 0.10 2.62 -2.37
C ASN A 48 -0.42 2.89 -0.95
N LEU A 49 -0.72 1.85 -0.18
CA LEU A 49 -1.10 1.99 1.22
C LEU A 49 0.02 2.60 2.06
N GLY A 50 1.28 2.19 1.82
CA GLY A 50 2.45 2.82 2.45
C GLY A 50 2.56 4.31 2.15
N GLN A 51 2.29 4.71 0.90
CA GLN A 51 2.26 6.14 0.51
C GLN A 51 1.12 6.92 1.16
N MET A 52 -0.04 6.29 1.37
CA MET A 52 -1.16 6.92 2.07
C MET A 52 -0.81 7.24 3.52
N TYR A 53 -0.22 6.28 4.23
CA TYR A 53 0.27 6.51 5.60
C TYR A 53 1.43 7.51 5.65
N ARG A 54 2.36 7.49 4.70
CA ARG A 54 3.47 8.46 4.66
C ARG A 54 3.00 9.90 4.44
N LYS A 55 1.96 10.09 3.61
CA LYS A 55 1.45 11.41 3.23
C LYS A 55 0.25 11.88 4.06
N GLY A 56 -0.25 11.05 4.98
CA GLY A 56 -1.48 11.34 5.73
C GLY A 56 -2.72 11.47 4.84
N LYS A 57 -2.84 10.64 3.79
CA LYS A 57 -3.98 10.70 2.86
C LYS A 57 -5.10 9.80 3.36
N GLY A 58 -6.20 10.38 3.83
CA GLY A 58 -7.36 9.65 4.38
C GLY A 58 -7.11 8.99 5.74
N VAL A 59 -5.87 9.05 6.24
CA VAL A 59 -5.42 8.62 7.57
C VAL A 59 -4.49 9.69 8.14
N LEU A 60 -4.28 9.66 9.45
CA LEU A 60 -3.17 10.41 10.04
C LEU A 60 -1.83 9.90 9.49
N PRO A 61 -0.83 10.79 9.28
CA PRO A 61 0.52 10.36 8.94
C PRO A 61 1.06 9.34 9.94
N ASP A 62 1.51 8.20 9.45
CA ASP A 62 2.13 7.14 10.26
C ASP A 62 3.29 6.51 9.49
N TYR A 63 4.49 6.99 9.78
CA TYR A 63 5.71 6.53 9.12
C TYR A 63 6.09 5.08 9.49
N ILE A 64 5.64 4.58 10.64
CA ILE A 64 5.89 3.21 11.08
C ILE A 64 5.05 2.26 10.23
N GLN A 65 3.76 2.55 10.06
CA GLN A 65 2.89 1.79 9.16
C GLN A 65 3.37 1.89 7.72
N ALA A 66 3.74 3.09 7.25
CA ALA A 66 4.27 3.27 5.91
C ALA A 66 5.48 2.37 5.63
N THR A 67 6.46 2.39 6.55
CA THR A 67 7.67 1.55 6.45
C THR A 67 7.34 0.06 6.45
N LYS A 68 6.38 -0.37 7.28
CA LYS A 68 5.93 -1.77 7.31
C LYS A 68 5.40 -2.22 5.95
N TRP A 69 4.54 -1.43 5.31
CA TRP A 69 3.97 -1.75 4.01
C TRP A 69 5.01 -1.70 2.89
N PHE A 70 5.91 -0.72 2.90
CA PHE A 70 7.02 -0.66 1.94
C PHE A 70 7.97 -1.86 2.06
N ARG A 71 8.26 -2.33 3.28
CA ARG A 71 9.06 -3.55 3.51
C ARG A 71 8.41 -4.79 2.94
N LEU A 72 7.10 -4.94 3.08
CA LEU A 72 6.36 -6.06 2.49
C LEU A 72 6.45 -6.04 0.96
N ALA A 73 6.21 -4.88 0.33
CA ALA A 73 6.31 -4.75 -1.11
C ALA A 73 7.76 -4.98 -1.61
N ALA A 74 8.77 -4.47 -0.91
CA ALA A 74 10.17 -4.65 -1.26
C ALA A 74 10.63 -6.12 -1.15
N LYS A 75 10.12 -6.88 -0.16
CA LYS A 75 10.37 -8.32 -0.01
C LYS A 75 9.84 -9.13 -1.19
N GLN A 76 8.76 -8.67 -1.82
CA GLN A 76 8.16 -9.31 -2.99
C GLN A 76 8.79 -8.87 -4.32
N GLY A 77 9.89 -8.10 -4.27
CA GLY A 77 10.63 -7.69 -5.47
C GLY A 77 10.20 -6.35 -6.08
N HIS A 78 9.35 -5.57 -5.40
CA HIS A 78 8.98 -4.24 -5.89
C HIS A 78 10.18 -3.28 -5.87
N ALA A 79 10.74 -3.02 -7.05
CA ALA A 79 11.94 -2.19 -7.21
C ALA A 79 11.74 -0.78 -6.63
N SER A 80 10.55 -0.19 -6.83
CA SER A 80 10.22 1.13 -6.30
C SER A 80 10.12 1.15 -4.76
N SER A 81 9.70 0.05 -4.13
CA SER A 81 9.65 -0.02 -2.65
C SER A 81 11.03 -0.14 -2.03
N ARG A 82 11.95 -0.86 -2.70
CA ARG A 82 13.35 -0.93 -2.28
C ARG A 82 14.01 0.44 -2.32
N SER A 83 13.83 1.17 -3.42
CA SER A 83 14.33 2.54 -3.56
C SER A 83 13.72 3.50 -2.53
N ILE A 84 12.41 3.37 -2.25
CA ILE A 84 11.77 4.17 -1.19
C ILE A 84 12.37 3.87 0.18
N LEU A 85 12.59 2.60 0.53
CA LEU A 85 13.22 2.23 1.81
C LEU A 85 14.65 2.75 1.91
N ASP A 86 15.41 2.69 0.81
CA ASP A 86 16.76 3.24 0.77
C ASP A 86 16.70 4.76 0.99
N SER A 87 15.79 5.49 0.32
CA SER A 87 15.61 6.94 0.56
C SER A 87 15.10 7.30 1.96
N LEU A 88 14.30 6.42 2.58
CA LEU A 88 13.86 6.52 3.97
C LEU A 88 14.99 6.22 4.96
N SER A 89 15.98 5.42 4.56
CA SER A 89 17.14 5.09 5.39
C SER A 89 18.27 6.12 5.29
N VAL A 90 18.39 6.81 4.15
CA VAL A 90 19.44 7.80 3.86
C VAL A 90 19.07 9.20 4.36
N GLN A 91 17.79 9.48 4.57
CA GLN A 91 17.39 10.55 5.48
C GLN A 91 17.42 9.95 6.89
N PRO A 92 18.46 10.19 7.71
CA PRO A 92 18.26 10.01 9.15
C PRO A 92 17.00 10.79 9.47
N MET A 93 16.05 10.11 10.11
CA MET A 93 14.84 10.72 10.61
C MET A 93 15.26 11.88 11.50
N GLU A 94 15.39 13.08 10.94
CA GLU A 94 15.38 14.32 11.70
C GLU A 94 13.96 14.44 12.23
N MET A 95 13.77 13.73 13.33
CA MET A 95 12.65 13.80 14.25
C MET A 95 12.84 15.11 15.01
N ASP A 96 12.39 16.23 14.45
CA ASP A 96 12.10 17.45 15.20
C ASP A 96 10.58 17.58 15.33
#